data_AF-A0A7U9NGY6-F1
#
_entry.id   AF-A0A7U9NGY6-F1
#
_cell.length_a   1.000
_cell.length_b   1.000
_cell.length_c   1.000
_cell.angle_alpha   90.00
_cell.angle_beta   90.00
_cell.angle_gamma   90.00
#
_symmetry.space_group_name_H-M   'P 1'
#
loop_
_entity.id
_entity.type
_entity.pdbx_description
1 polymer ?
#
loop_
_entity_poly.entity_id
_entity_poly.type
_entity_poly.pdbx_seq_one_letter_code
_entity_poly.pdbx_strand_id
1 'polypeptide(L)'
;MDQCTHEVRAEYWKGIIRACGQRPAGQSAKNWMDENGICEQSYYHWQRKFRQKAYEEMRKSSDAVPAVAEKPELSFVEIPYCSSAKKNGQMISGSTVAVIGTSTLKIEITNDISDSLLSLIIREASHA
;
A
#
# COMPACT_ATOMS: atom_id res chain seq x y z
N MET A 1 -2.22 37.10 -21.19
CA MET A 1 -3.32 36.44 -20.45
C MET A 1 -3.27 36.94 -19.03
N ASP A 2 -4.33 37.58 -18.55
CA ASP A 2 -4.35 38.20 -17.23
C ASP A 2 -4.17 37.17 -16.12
N GLN A 3 -3.54 37.58 -15.01
CA GLN A 3 -3.27 36.73 -13.84
C GLN A 3 -4.52 35.96 -13.36
N CYS A 4 -5.68 36.61 -13.41
CA CYS A 4 -6.99 36.05 -13.10
C CYS A 4 -7.33 34.81 -13.95
N THR A 5 -7.02 34.84 -15.25
CA THR A 5 -7.26 33.68 -16.15
C THR A 5 -6.37 32.49 -15.83
N HIS A 6 -5.15 32.74 -15.34
CA HIS A 6 -4.22 31.69 -14.92
C HIS A 6 -4.70 31.00 -13.64
N GLU A 7 -5.23 31.76 -12.68
CA GLU A 7 -5.75 31.23 -11.42
C GLU A 7 -7.01 30.39 -11.64
N VAL A 8 -7.99 30.89 -12.40
CA VAL A 8 -9.20 30.14 -12.73
C VAL A 8 -8.87 28.82 -13.42
N ARG A 9 -7.93 28.84 -14.37
CA ARG A 9 -7.49 27.63 -15.08
C ARG A 9 -6.74 26.67 -14.15
N ALA A 10 -5.95 27.18 -13.21
CA ALA A 10 -5.27 26.34 -12.23
C ALA A 10 -6.27 25.64 -11.28
N GLU A 11 -7.29 26.35 -10.79
CA GLU A 11 -8.33 25.75 -9.94
C GLU A 11 -9.13 24.68 -10.67
N TYR A 12 -9.48 24.91 -11.94
CA TYR A 12 -10.10 23.90 -12.79
C TYR A 12 -9.27 22.61 -12.87
N TRP A 13 -7.97 22.72 -13.16
CA TRP A 13 -7.10 21.54 -13.27
C TRP A 13 -6.82 20.86 -11.94
N LYS A 14 -6.79 21.60 -10.82
CA LYS A 14 -6.77 20.98 -9.47
C LYS A 14 -8.02 20.13 -9.24
N GLY A 15 -9.18 20.62 -9.65
CA GLY A 15 -10.44 19.88 -9.59
C GLY A 15 -10.37 18.56 -10.35
N ILE A 16 -9.88 18.59 -11.60
CA ILE A 16 -9.70 17.39 -12.43
C ILE A 16 -8.75 16.39 -11.78
N ILE A 17 -7.59 16.84 -11.30
CA ILE A 17 -6.58 15.96 -10.69
C ILE A 17 -7.14 15.29 -9.43
N ARG A 18 -7.88 16.04 -8.61
CA ARG A 18 -8.55 15.51 -7.42
C ARG A 18 -9.61 14.46 -7.79
N ALA A 19 -10.45 14.75 -8.78
CA ALA A 19 -11.49 13.84 -9.23
C ALA A 19 -10.91 12.54 -9.82
N CYS A 20 -9.84 12.64 -10.62
CA CYS A 20 -9.11 11.47 -11.11
C CYS A 20 -8.51 10.63 -9.96
N GLY A 21 -8.08 11.27 -8.87
CA GLY A 21 -7.63 10.60 -7.65
C GLY A 21 -8.73 9.83 -6.90
N GLN A 22 -10.00 10.20 -7.11
CA GLN A 22 -11.18 9.57 -6.48
C GLN A 22 -11.88 8.56 -7.40
N ARG A 23 -11.26 8.17 -8.51
CA ARG A 23 -11.83 7.18 -9.44
C ARG A 23 -12.05 5.81 -8.77
N PRO A 24 -13.06 5.03 -9.19
CA PRO A 24 -13.30 3.67 -8.74
C PRO A 24 -12.06 2.77 -8.76
N ALA A 25 -11.97 1.87 -7.78
CA ALA A 25 -10.90 0.88 -7.73
C ALA A 25 -10.96 -0.02 -8.99
N GLY A 26 -9.82 -0.20 -9.64
CA GLY A 26 -9.72 -0.94 -10.91
C GLY A 26 -9.84 -0.07 -12.17
N GLN A 27 -10.28 1.19 -12.05
CA GLN A 27 -10.27 2.12 -13.18
C GLN A 27 -8.87 2.74 -13.37
N SER A 28 -8.35 2.65 -14.59
CA SER A 28 -7.10 3.32 -14.94
C SER A 28 -7.32 4.83 -15.03
N ALA A 29 -6.28 5.62 -14.75
CA ALA A 29 -6.37 7.08 -14.91
C ALA A 29 -6.66 7.46 -16.38
N LYS A 30 -6.16 6.67 -17.34
CA LYS A 30 -6.38 6.87 -18.77
C LYS A 30 -7.86 6.72 -19.14
N ASN A 31 -8.49 5.63 -18.74
CA ASN A 31 -9.91 5.38 -19.01
C ASN A 31 -10.78 6.46 -18.37
N TRP A 32 -10.45 6.88 -17.13
CA TRP A 32 -11.16 7.96 -16.47
C TRP A 32 -11.03 9.28 -17.24
N MET A 33 -9.84 9.60 -17.77
CA MET A 33 -9.65 10.79 -18.60
C MET A 33 -10.45 10.74 -19.89
N ASP A 34 -10.46 9.59 -20.58
CA ASP A 34 -11.21 9.39 -21.82
C ASP A 34 -12.72 9.55 -21.60
N GLU A 35 -13.26 8.96 -20.52
CA GLU A 35 -14.68 9.09 -20.13
C GLU A 35 -15.09 10.54 -19.77
N ASN A 36 -14.16 11.32 -19.20
CA ASN A 36 -14.41 12.70 -18.78
C ASN A 36 -14.00 13.73 -19.85
N GLY A 37 -13.61 13.29 -21.05
CA GLY A 37 -13.20 14.18 -22.15
C GLY A 37 -11.93 14.98 -21.84
N ILE A 38 -11.06 14.46 -20.99
CA ILE A 38 -9.82 15.12 -20.56
C ILE A 38 -8.67 14.68 -21.47
N CYS A 39 -8.01 15.65 -22.09
CA CYS A 39 -6.81 15.38 -22.87
C CYS A 39 -5.65 14.94 -21.96
N GLU A 40 -5.14 13.73 -22.19
CA GLU A 40 -4.04 13.11 -21.44
C GLU A 40 -2.79 14.00 -21.34
N GLN A 41 -2.40 14.64 -22.45
CA GLN A 41 -1.23 15.54 -22.48
C GLN A 41 -1.41 16.73 -21.55
N SER A 42 -2.60 17.34 -21.57
CA SER A 42 -2.91 18.49 -20.71
C SER A 42 -2.95 18.06 -19.25
N TYR A 43 -3.53 16.91 -18.94
CA TYR A 43 -3.56 16.36 -17.59
C TYR A 43 -2.16 16.20 -16.99
N TYR A 44 -1.27 15.50 -17.68
CA TYR A 44 0.08 15.27 -17.18
C TYR A 44 0.94 16.54 -17.16
N HIS A 45 0.72 17.46 -18.10
CA HIS A 45 1.35 18.78 -18.07
C HIS A 45 1.01 19.54 -16.79
N TRP A 46 -0.29 19.65 -16.46
CA TRP A 46 -0.74 20.36 -15.26
C TRP A 46 -0.36 19.63 -13.98
N GLN A 47 -0.45 18.30 -13.96
CA GLN A 47 -0.01 17.51 -12.81
C GLN A 47 1.48 17.74 -12.50
N ARG A 48 2.34 17.74 -13.51
CA ARG A 48 3.77 18.05 -13.35
C ARG A 48 3.97 19.47 -12.83
N LYS A 49 3.25 20.45 -13.40
CA LYS A 49 3.34 21.86 -13.00
C LYS A 49 2.99 22.08 -11.52
N PHE A 50 1.94 21.41 -11.03
CA PHE A 50 1.57 21.51 -9.62
C PHE A 50 2.59 20.84 -8.69
N ARG A 51 3.11 19.67 -9.06
CA ARG A 51 4.18 19.00 -8.30
C ARG A 51 5.43 19.87 -8.20
N GLN A 52 5.82 20.50 -9.30
CA GLN A 52 6.96 21.40 -9.32
C GLN A 52 6.73 22.62 -8.43
N LYS A 53 5.54 23.25 -8.51
CA LYS A 53 5.20 24.39 -7.65
C LYS A 53 5.25 24.02 -6.16
N ALA A 54 4.69 22.88 -5.78
CA ALA A 54 4.74 22.39 -4.39
C ALA A 54 6.18 22.13 -3.92
N TYR A 55 7.03 21.58 -4.79
CA TYR A 55 8.44 21.37 -4.48
C TYR A 55 9.21 22.69 -4.30
N GLU A 56 8.97 23.67 -5.17
CA GLU A 56 9.58 24.99 -5.05
C GLU A 56 9.12 25.73 -3.79
N GLU A 57 7.84 25.62 -3.42
CA GLU A 57 7.31 26.17 -2.16
C GLU A 57 7.96 25.49 -0.95
N MET A 58 8.07 24.15 -0.95
CA MET A 58 8.77 23.41 0.11
C MET A 58 10.23 23.85 0.22
N ARG A 59 10.94 23.95 -0.89
CA ARG A 59 12.33 24.41 -0.91
C ARG A 59 12.48 25.82 -0.36
N LYS A 60 11.64 26.77 -0.80
CA LYS A 60 11.63 28.16 -0.29
C LYS A 60 11.33 28.21 1.20
N SER A 61 10.43 27.36 1.70
CA SER A 61 10.14 27.26 3.13
C SER A 61 11.28 26.61 3.92
N SER A 62 12.02 25.67 3.31
CA SER A 62 13.19 25.04 3.91
C SER A 62 14.38 25.99 3.99
N ASP A 63 14.55 26.89 3.02
CA ASP A 63 15.57 27.94 3.03
C ASP A 63 15.27 29.06 4.07
N ALA A 64 14.05 29.09 4.64
CA ALA A 64 13.63 30.06 5.65
C ALA A 64 13.84 29.57 7.11
N VAL A 65 14.21 28.30 7.29
CA VAL A 65 14.66 27.78 8.59
C VAL A 65 16.18 27.76 8.54
N PRO A 66 16.91 28.37 9.50
CA PRO A 66 18.35 28.23 9.55
C PRO A 66 18.69 26.75 9.57
N ALA A 67 19.45 26.30 8.58
CA ALA A 67 20.09 25.00 8.58
C ALA A 67 21.04 24.94 9.78
N VAL A 68 20.50 24.63 10.96
CA VAL A 68 21.29 23.99 12.00
C VAL A 68 21.60 22.62 11.42
N ALA A 69 22.75 22.56 10.75
CA ALA A 69 23.44 21.34 10.42
C ALA A 69 23.93 20.69 11.72
N GLU A 70 23.02 20.38 12.63
CA GLU A 70 23.20 19.24 13.51
C GLU A 70 23.11 18.06 12.57
N LYS A 71 24.26 17.54 12.16
CA LYS A 71 24.35 16.16 11.72
C LYS A 71 23.66 15.36 12.83
N PRO A 72 22.43 14.84 12.66
CA PRO A 72 22.10 13.71 13.49
C PRO A 72 23.11 12.68 13.02
N GLU A 73 23.98 12.26 13.92
CA GLU A 73 24.69 11.00 13.75
C GLU A 73 23.58 9.95 13.61
N LEU A 74 23.10 9.76 12.37
CA LEU A 74 22.12 8.77 12.00
C LEU A 74 22.88 7.45 12.09
N SER A 75 23.04 7.00 13.33
CA SER A 75 23.52 5.68 13.67
C SER A 75 22.42 4.72 13.28
N PHE A 76 22.56 4.16 12.08
CA PHE A 76 21.77 3.02 11.67
C PHE A 76 22.19 1.85 12.55
N VAL A 77 21.36 1.49 13.51
CA VAL A 77 21.50 0.24 14.25
C VAL A 77 20.82 -0.85 13.42
N GLU A 78 21.55 -1.92 13.13
CA GLU A 78 20.94 -3.15 12.61
C GLU A 78 19.90 -3.62 13.60
N ILE A 79 18.61 -3.57 13.21
CA ILE A 79 17.56 -4.26 13.95
C ILE A 79 17.88 -5.75 13.75
N PRO A 80 18.20 -6.51 14.82
CA PRO A 80 18.45 -7.93 14.69
C PRO A 80 17.22 -8.55 14.05
N TYR A 81 17.36 -9.04 12.83
CA TYR A 81 16.33 -9.86 12.23
C TYR A 81 16.28 -11.12 13.08
N CYS A 82 15.26 -11.22 13.94
CA CYS A 82 14.82 -12.51 14.46
C CYS A 82 14.32 -13.34 13.27
N SER A 83 15.27 -13.83 12.47
CA SER A 83 15.10 -15.13 11.84
C SER A 83 14.80 -16.03 13.01
N SER A 84 13.53 -16.45 13.10
CA SER A 84 13.02 -17.34 14.12
C SER A 84 14.06 -18.43 14.35
N ALA A 85 14.82 -18.26 15.43
CA ALA A 85 15.85 -19.20 15.79
C ALA A 85 15.09 -20.49 16.04
N LYS A 86 15.38 -21.48 15.20
CA LYS A 86 15.03 -22.88 15.43
C LYS A 86 15.45 -23.22 16.86
N LYS A 87 14.50 -23.14 17.79
CA LYS A 87 14.63 -23.75 19.09
C LYS A 87 14.60 -25.24 18.81
N ASN A 88 15.72 -25.90 19.08
CA ASN A 88 15.79 -27.33 19.29
C ASN A 88 15.01 -27.67 20.57
N GLY A 89 13.69 -27.62 20.46
CA GLY A 89 12.77 -28.54 21.09
C GLY A 89 11.95 -29.06 19.93
N GLN A 90 11.80 -30.37 19.82
CA GLN A 90 10.98 -31.03 18.82
C GLN A 90 9.58 -30.41 18.78
N MET A 91 9.40 -29.38 17.95
CA MET A 91 8.13 -28.80 17.59
C MET A 91 8.08 -28.85 16.09
N ILE A 92 7.24 -29.76 15.62
CA ILE A 92 6.81 -29.93 14.24
C ILE A 92 6.19 -28.59 13.85
N SER A 93 7.00 -27.65 13.37
CA SER A 93 6.53 -26.47 12.66
C SER A 93 6.20 -26.93 11.24
N GLY A 94 5.16 -27.76 11.13
CA GLY A 94 4.51 -27.97 9.85
C GLY A 94 3.89 -26.64 9.48
N SER A 95 4.27 -26.10 8.32
CA SER A 95 3.57 -24.97 7.73
C SER A 95 2.09 -25.36 7.62
N THR A 96 1.23 -24.77 8.44
CA THR A 96 -0.21 -25.02 8.40
C THR A 96 -0.71 -24.69 7.00
N VAL A 97 -1.30 -25.68 6.33
CA VAL A 97 -1.77 -25.57 4.95
C VAL A 97 -3.28 -25.37 4.90
N ALA A 98 -4.00 -25.94 5.87
CA ALA A 98 -5.44 -25.74 5.99
C ALA A 98 -5.84 -25.58 7.45
N VAL A 99 -6.92 -24.83 7.68
CA VAL A 99 -7.51 -24.64 9.00
C VAL A 99 -9.01 -24.87 8.90
N ILE A 100 -9.54 -25.72 9.78
CA ILE A 100 -10.98 -25.95 9.95
C ILE A 100 -11.39 -25.30 11.27
N GLY A 101 -12.34 -24.39 11.25
CA GLY A 101 -12.75 -23.62 12.43
C GLY A 101 -14.26 -23.55 12.62
N THR A 102 -14.68 -23.61 13.88
CA THR A 102 -16.02 -23.27 14.38
C THR A 102 -15.87 -22.13 15.40
N SER A 103 -16.97 -21.66 16.01
CA SER A 103 -16.92 -20.60 17.03
C SER A 103 -16.14 -20.99 18.29
N THR A 104 -15.97 -22.29 18.55
CA THR A 104 -15.36 -22.80 19.78
C THR A 104 -14.15 -23.71 19.55
N LEU A 105 -13.88 -24.11 18.30
CA LEU A 105 -12.83 -25.09 17.99
C LEU A 105 -12.11 -24.75 16.68
N LYS A 106 -10.79 -24.95 16.68
CA LYS A 106 -9.91 -24.75 15.53
C LYS A 106 -8.99 -25.96 15.37
N ILE A 107 -9.00 -26.57 14.18
CA ILE A 107 -8.12 -27.66 13.79
C ILE A 107 -7.16 -27.13 12.72
N GLU A 108 -5.87 -27.29 12.95
CA GLU A 108 -4.83 -26.92 12.01
C GLU A 108 -4.26 -28.16 11.34
N ILE A 109 -4.18 -28.15 10.02
CA ILE A 109 -3.72 -29.26 9.20
C ILE A 109 -2.42 -28.85 8.51
N THR A 110 -1.42 -29.70 8.65
CA THR A 110 -0.08 -29.55 8.08
C THR A 110 0.13 -30.55 6.93
N ASN A 111 1.10 -30.28 6.04
CA ASN A 111 1.38 -31.14 4.88
C ASN A 111 1.92 -32.54 5.24
N ASP A 112 2.34 -32.75 6.49
CA ASP A 112 2.84 -34.03 7.00
C ASP A 112 1.74 -34.90 7.64
N ILE A 113 0.46 -34.50 7.55
CA ILE A 113 -0.66 -35.34 8.00
C ILE A 113 -0.71 -36.65 7.19
N SER A 114 -0.94 -37.78 7.87
CA SER A 114 -1.15 -39.06 7.18
C SER A 114 -2.54 -39.13 6.55
N ASP A 115 -2.66 -39.79 5.40
CA ASP A 115 -3.94 -39.99 4.72
C ASP A 115 -4.97 -40.71 5.61
N SER A 116 -4.52 -41.65 6.45
CA SER A 116 -5.36 -42.37 7.41
C SER A 116 -5.92 -41.45 8.49
N LEU A 117 -5.16 -40.47 8.96
CA LEU A 117 -5.59 -39.53 9.99
C LEU A 117 -6.51 -38.47 9.38
N LEU A 118 -6.17 -37.95 8.19
CA LEU A 118 -7.01 -37.00 7.48
C LEU A 118 -8.39 -37.60 7.13
N SER A 119 -8.42 -38.84 6.64
CA SER A 119 -9.68 -39.54 6.34
C SER A 119 -10.53 -39.82 7.58
N LEU A 120 -9.89 -40.15 8.72
CA LEU A 120 -10.59 -40.31 9.98
C LEU A 120 -11.24 -39.00 10.43
N ILE A 121 -10.51 -37.89 10.39
CA ILE A 121 -11.02 -36.57 10.77
C ILE A 121 -12.22 -36.18 9.90
N ILE A 122 -12.14 -36.36 8.58
CA ILE A 122 -13.23 -36.03 7.64
C ILE A 122 -14.45 -36.93 7.88
N ARG A 123 -14.23 -38.24 8.13
CA ARG A 123 -15.32 -39.17 8.41
C ARG A 123 -16.07 -38.81 9.69
N GLU A 124 -15.36 -38.60 10.79
CA GLU A 124 -16.01 -38.24 12.06
C GLU A 124 -16.65 -36.84 11.99
N ALA A 125 -16.05 -35.89 11.26
CA ALA A 125 -16.66 -34.59 11.01
C ALA A 125 -17.97 -34.66 10.22
N SER A 126 -18.20 -35.72 9.43
CA SER A 126 -19.48 -35.92 8.74
C SER A 126 -20.61 -36.44 9.65
N HIS A 127 -20.28 -36.88 10.87
CA HIS A 127 -21.23 -37.36 11.87
C HIS A 127 -21.58 -36.32 12.95
N ALA A 128 -20.92 -35.17 12.94
CA ALA A 128 -21.21 -34.02 13.80
C ALA A 128 -22.22 -33.07 13.14
#